data_AF-U2R539-F1
#
_entry.id   AF-U2R539-F1
#
_cell.length_a   1.000
_cell.length_b   1.000
_cell.length_c   1.000
_cell.angle_alpha   90.00
_cell.angle_beta   90.00
_cell.angle_gamma   90.00
#
_symmetry.space_group_name_H-M   'P 1'
#
loop_
_entity.id
_entity.type
_entity.pdbx_description
1 polymer ?
#
loop_
_entity_poly.entity_id
_entity_poly.type
_entity_poly.pdbx_seq_one_letter_code
_entity_poly.pdbx_strand_id
1 'polypeptide(L)'
;MQVEYRKEYSHNLGREMEFKRYGHAGKPVLVFPSQDGDCNQYEEFGMVDVLSDYIEQGRLQLFCVGSVDKESWSDINGDPRYRIEMQEKWFNYIANEFVPRMQDISWRSDIIVTGCSMGGAHAGILFFRRPA
;
A
#
# COMPACT_ATOMS: atom_id res chain seq x y z
N MET A 1 19.03 2.88 -8.46
CA MET A 1 17.69 3.03 -7.83
C MET A 1 17.79 3.32 -6.32
N GLN A 2 17.06 4.33 -5.80
CA GLN A 2 16.95 4.57 -4.35
C GLN A 2 15.86 3.67 -3.76
N VAL A 3 16.19 2.94 -2.69
CA VAL A 3 15.27 2.04 -1.98
C VAL A 3 15.30 2.36 -0.49
N GLU A 4 14.13 2.39 0.11
CA GLU A 4 13.98 2.64 1.55
C GLU A 4 12.93 1.72 2.13
N TYR A 5 13.26 1.05 3.23
CA TYR A 5 12.31 0.30 4.04
C TYR A 5 12.03 1.09 5.32
N ARG A 6 10.76 1.20 5.68
CA ARG A 6 10.32 1.88 6.90
C ARG A 6 9.27 1.07 7.63
N LYS A 7 9.25 1.32 8.93
CA LYS A 7 8.25 0.82 9.87
C LYS A 7 7.74 2.03 10.65
N GLU A 8 6.44 2.29 10.54
CA GLU A 8 5.80 3.43 11.19
C GLU A 8 4.53 2.94 11.94
N TYR A 9 4.28 3.50 13.12
CA TYR A 9 3.14 3.10 13.96
C TYR A 9 1.81 3.56 13.36
N SER A 10 0.86 2.63 13.22
CA SER A 10 -0.53 2.96 12.87
C SER A 10 -1.38 3.06 14.11
N HIS A 11 -2.04 4.21 14.31
CA HIS A 11 -2.99 4.40 15.40
C HIS A 11 -4.31 3.66 15.13
N ASN A 12 -4.73 3.58 13.86
CA ASN A 12 -5.91 2.81 13.47
C ASN A 12 -5.77 1.31 13.70
N LEU A 13 -4.57 0.75 13.51
CA LEU A 13 -4.30 -0.69 13.71
C LEU A 13 -3.69 -1.02 15.07
N GLY A 14 -3.20 -0.02 15.81
CA GLY A 14 -2.55 -0.21 17.11
C GLY A 14 -1.22 -0.96 17.03
N ARG A 15 -0.56 -0.94 15.86
CA ARG A 15 0.70 -1.67 15.62
C ARG A 15 1.57 -0.95 14.58
N GLU A 16 2.84 -1.32 14.57
CA GLU A 16 3.77 -0.93 13.53
C GLU A 16 3.41 -1.56 12.18
N MET A 17 3.39 -0.73 11.14
CA MET A 17 3.14 -1.13 9.76
C MET A 17 4.36 -0.85 8.91
N GLU A 18 4.66 -1.79 8.02
CA GLU A 18 5.87 -1.76 7.20
C GLU A 18 5.53 -1.34 5.77
N PHE A 19 6.43 -0.57 5.16
CA PHE A 19 6.35 -0.22 3.75
C PHE A 19 7.73 -0.08 3.13
N LYS A 20 7.79 -0.26 1.81
CA LYS A 20 8.98 0.02 1.00
C LYS A 20 8.71 1.14 0.02
N ARG A 21 9.72 1.99 -0.16
CA ARG A 21 9.71 3.09 -1.10
C ARG A 21 10.81 2.89 -2.14
N TYR A 22 10.45 3.07 -3.40
CA TYR A 22 11.39 3.02 -4.52
C TYR A 22 11.33 4.33 -5.30
N GLY A 23 12.49 4.91 -5.58
CA GLY A 23 12.62 6.19 -6.27
C GLY A 23 12.70 7.38 -5.32
N HIS A 24 12.92 8.54 -5.93
CA HIS A 24 13.25 9.77 -5.21
C HIS A 24 12.37 10.97 -5.61
N ALA A 25 11.66 10.88 -6.74
CA ALA A 25 10.81 11.93 -7.28
C ALA A 25 9.74 11.34 -8.21
N GLY A 26 8.82 12.18 -8.67
CA GLY A 26 7.80 11.82 -9.65
C GLY A 26 6.44 11.55 -9.05
N LYS A 27 5.56 10.95 -9.85
CA LYS A 27 4.19 10.64 -9.43
C LYS A 27 4.22 9.52 -8.36
N PRO A 28 3.67 9.75 -7.15
CA PRO A 28 3.58 8.71 -6.13
C PRO A 28 2.59 7.63 -6.55
N VAL A 29 2.98 6.37 -6.38
CA VAL A 29 2.18 5.19 -6.69
C VAL A 29 2.05 4.35 -5.42
N LEU A 30 0.85 4.28 -4.85
CA LEU A 30 0.51 3.36 -3.78
C LEU A 30 0.28 1.97 -4.37
N VAL A 31 1.03 0.98 -3.89
CA VAL A 31 1.04 -0.38 -4.40
C VAL A 31 0.57 -1.35 -3.33
N PHE A 32 -0.54 -2.02 -3.58
CA PHE A 32 -1.05 -3.10 -2.75
C PHE A 32 -0.51 -4.45 -3.23
N PRO A 33 -0.14 -5.35 -2.29
CA PRO A 33 0.33 -6.68 -2.62
C PRO A 33 -0.86 -7.56 -3.03
N SER A 34 -0.57 -8.72 -3.62
CA SER A 34 -1.56 -9.78 -3.76
C SER A 34 -1.96 -10.34 -2.39
N GLN A 35 -2.96 -11.25 -2.38
CA GLN A 35 -3.55 -11.77 -1.15
C GLN A 35 -2.47 -12.24 -0.17
N ASP A 36 -2.62 -11.84 1.10
CA ASP A 36 -1.74 -12.20 2.21
C ASP A 36 -0.28 -11.71 2.08
N GLY A 37 0.00 -10.89 1.06
CA GLY A 37 1.32 -10.36 0.77
C GLY A 37 1.71 -9.18 1.65
N ASP A 38 3.02 -8.95 1.71
CA ASP A 38 3.66 -7.87 2.43
C ASP A 38 4.26 -6.82 1.46
N CYS A 39 4.98 -5.85 2.02
CA CYS A 39 5.58 -4.75 1.25
C CYS A 39 6.75 -5.16 0.33
N ASN A 40 7.29 -6.37 0.44
CA ASN A 40 8.37 -6.87 -0.45
C ASN A 40 7.82 -7.49 -1.73
N GLN A 41 6.59 -8.00 -1.70
CA GLN A 41 6.06 -8.87 -2.74
C GLN A 41 6.10 -8.26 -4.15
N TYR A 42 5.90 -6.95 -4.28
CA TYR A 42 5.95 -6.28 -5.58
C TYR A 42 7.36 -6.32 -6.21
N GLU A 43 8.40 -6.20 -5.38
CA GLU A 43 9.80 -6.35 -5.82
C GLU A 43 10.14 -7.81 -6.07
N GLU A 44 9.73 -8.72 -5.20
CA GLU A 44 9.99 -10.17 -5.35
C GLU A 44 9.39 -10.75 -6.63
N PHE A 45 8.29 -10.17 -7.12
CA PHE A 45 7.69 -10.51 -8.41
C PHE A 45 8.26 -9.72 -9.60
N GLY A 46 9.34 -8.97 -9.41
CA GLY A 46 10.07 -8.27 -10.48
C GLY A 46 9.39 -7.00 -11.01
N MET A 47 8.30 -6.54 -10.39
CA MET A 47 7.56 -5.37 -10.89
C MET A 47 8.35 -4.07 -10.71
N VAL A 48 9.19 -3.99 -9.68
CA VAL A 48 10.10 -2.85 -9.48
C VAL A 48 11.12 -2.78 -10.62
N ASP A 49 11.68 -3.92 -11.04
CA ASP A 49 12.65 -3.99 -12.14
C ASP A 49 12.02 -3.60 -13.48
N VAL A 50 10.78 -4.04 -13.73
CA VAL A 50 10.01 -3.65 -14.93
C VAL A 50 9.78 -2.13 -15.00
N LEU A 51 9.66 -1.46 -13.84
CA LEU A 51 9.44 -0.02 -13.73
C LEU A 51 10.75 0.77 -13.52
N SER A 52 11.90 0.12 -13.51
CA SER A 52 13.19 0.69 -13.11
C SER A 52 13.51 1.99 -13.85
N ASP A 53 13.39 2.02 -15.17
CA ASP A 53 13.64 3.23 -15.98
C ASP A 53 12.81 4.43 -15.53
N TYR A 54 11.53 4.23 -15.20
CA TYR A 54 10.66 5.30 -14.72
C TYR A 54 11.02 5.77 -13.32
N ILE A 55 11.43 4.85 -12.45
CA ILE A 55 11.83 5.13 -11.07
C ILE A 55 13.15 5.91 -11.05
N GLU A 56 14.12 5.47 -11.85
CA GLU A 56 15.46 6.06 -11.91
C GLU A 56 15.45 7.45 -12.56
N GLN A 57 14.59 7.67 -13.55
CA GLN A 57 14.37 8.99 -14.15
C GLN A 57 13.54 9.93 -13.26
N GLY A 58 13.12 9.50 -12.07
CA GLY A 58 12.29 10.32 -11.17
C GLY A 58 10.89 10.59 -11.72
N ARG A 59 10.37 9.71 -12.58
CA ARG A 59 9.01 9.81 -13.13
C ARG A 59 7.98 9.14 -12.23
N LEU A 60 8.35 8.06 -11.56
CA LEU A 60 7.54 7.33 -10.59
C LEU A 60 8.26 7.19 -9.25
N GLN A 61 7.48 7.21 -8.18
CA GLN A 61 7.92 6.86 -6.84
C GLN A 61 6.95 5.84 -6.26
N LEU A 62 7.40 4.61 -6.05
CA LEU A 62 6.53 3.51 -5.59
C LEU A 62 6.52 3.45 -4.06
N PHE A 63 5.34 3.21 -3.49
CA PHE A 63 5.11 2.99 -2.06
C PHE A 63 4.37 1.66 -1.90
N CYS A 64 5.11 0.60 -1.60
CA CYS A 64 4.61 -0.75 -1.43
C CYS A 64 4.23 -0.98 0.03
N VAL A 65 2.99 -1.37 0.30
CA VAL A 65 2.46 -1.63 1.65
C VAL A 65 2.15 -3.11 1.87
N GLY A 66 1.94 -3.52 3.12
CA GLY A 66 1.38 -4.83 3.45
C GLY A 66 -0.15 -4.84 3.51
N SER A 67 -0.74 -6.04 3.41
CA SER A 67 -2.17 -6.28 3.62
C SER A 67 -2.48 -6.73 5.07
N VAL A 68 -3.77 -6.86 5.39
CA VAL A 68 -4.26 -7.53 6.62
C VAL A 68 -5.13 -8.73 6.30
N ASP A 69 -4.95 -9.30 5.10
CA ASP A 69 -5.84 -10.32 4.54
C ASP A 69 -5.94 -11.56 5.43
N LYS A 70 -4.83 -11.97 6.04
CA LYS A 70 -4.75 -13.07 7.02
C LYS A 70 -5.66 -12.91 8.24
N GLU A 71 -6.00 -11.67 8.60
CA GLU A 71 -6.87 -11.33 9.74
C GLU A 71 -8.29 -10.98 9.27
N SER A 72 -8.57 -11.11 7.98
CA SER A 72 -9.80 -10.62 7.37
C SER A 72 -10.25 -11.46 6.17
N TRP A 73 -9.91 -11.09 4.93
CA TRP A 73 -10.38 -11.77 3.72
C TRP A 73 -10.05 -13.26 3.73
N SER A 74 -8.84 -13.62 4.13
CA SER A 74 -8.34 -15.00 4.17
C SER A 74 -8.75 -15.77 5.43
N ASP A 75 -9.21 -15.08 6.48
CA ASP A 75 -9.68 -15.72 7.71
C ASP A 75 -11.12 -16.26 7.56
N ILE A 76 -11.32 -17.19 6.62
CA ILE A 76 -12.66 -17.66 6.23
C ILE A 76 -13.45 -18.33 7.38
N ASN A 77 -12.76 -18.78 8.42
CA ASN A 77 -13.35 -19.45 9.59
C ASN A 77 -13.42 -18.55 10.83
N GLY A 78 -12.87 -17.33 10.77
CA GLY A 78 -12.89 -16.38 11.88
C GLY A 78 -14.22 -15.67 12.04
N ASP A 79 -14.33 -14.89 13.13
CA ASP A 79 -15.53 -14.10 13.43
C ASP A 79 -15.80 -13.07 12.30
N PRO A 80 -16.94 -13.16 11.59
CA PRO A 80 -17.28 -12.24 10.50
C PRO A 80 -17.23 -10.77 10.92
N ARG A 81 -17.59 -10.48 12.19
CA ARG A 81 -17.58 -9.11 12.71
C ARG A 81 -16.15 -8.59 12.88
N TYR A 82 -15.29 -9.36 13.54
CA TYR A 82 -13.87 -9.01 13.68
C TYR A 82 -13.20 -8.77 12.32
N ARG A 83 -13.46 -9.64 11.34
CA ARG A 83 -12.86 -9.55 10.00
C ARG A 83 -13.21 -8.26 9.28
N ILE A 84 -14.48 -7.84 9.32
CA ILE A 84 -14.90 -6.59 8.68
C ILE A 84 -14.41 -5.36 9.45
N GLU A 85 -14.40 -5.40 10.78
CA GLU A 85 -13.85 -4.32 11.61
C GLU A 85 -12.33 -4.15 11.37
N MET A 86 -11.59 -5.25 11.16
CA MET A 86 -10.17 -5.20 10.80
C MET A 86 -9.94 -4.57 9.42
N GLN A 87 -10.77 -4.91 8.42
CA GLN A 87 -10.70 -4.26 7.10
C GLN A 87 -10.99 -2.76 7.19
N GLU A 88 -11.96 -2.35 8.01
CA GLU A 88 -12.23 -0.93 8.22
C GLU A 88 -11.07 -0.22 8.92
N LYS A 89 -10.42 -0.85 9.91
CA LYS A 89 -9.22 -0.27 10.54
C LYS A 89 -8.07 -0.12 9.53
N TRP A 90 -7.81 -1.15 8.73
CA TRP A 90 -6.75 -1.09 7.72
C TRP A 90 -7.06 -0.08 6.62
N PHE A 91 -8.31 0.01 6.16
CA PHE A 91 -8.73 1.06 5.24
C PHE A 91 -8.46 2.47 5.82
N ASN A 92 -8.80 2.69 7.08
CA ASN A 92 -8.56 3.99 7.73
C ASN A 92 -7.07 4.26 7.95
N TYR A 93 -6.25 3.25 8.25
CA TYR A 93 -4.78 3.36 8.22
C TYR A 93 -4.31 3.83 6.84
N ILE A 94 -4.70 3.14 5.77
CA ILE A 94 -4.26 3.48 4.41
C ILE A 94 -4.72 4.89 4.03
N ALA A 95 -6.01 5.19 4.18
CA ALA A 95 -6.60 6.43 3.68
C ALA A 95 -6.25 7.67 4.52
N ASN A 96 -6.20 7.53 5.84
CA ASN A 96 -6.08 8.68 6.75
C ASN A 96 -4.70 8.79 7.42
N GLU A 97 -3.85 7.77 7.34
CA GLU A 97 -2.49 7.82 7.88
C GLU A 97 -1.46 7.68 6.75
N PHE A 98 -1.53 6.60 5.96
CA PHE A 98 -0.50 6.29 4.96
C PHE A 98 -0.54 7.18 3.71
N VAL A 99 -1.72 7.47 3.16
CA VAL A 99 -1.83 8.36 1.99
C VAL A 99 -1.32 9.77 2.32
N PRO A 100 -1.73 10.44 3.41
CA PRO A 100 -1.14 11.71 3.82
C PRO A 100 0.37 11.61 4.00
N ARG A 101 0.85 10.54 4.65
CA ARG A 101 2.28 10.30 4.83
C ARG A 101 3.05 10.22 3.50
N MET A 102 2.49 9.50 2.52
CA MET A 102 3.04 9.39 1.18
C MET A 102 3.05 10.75 0.45
N GLN A 103 2.00 11.55 0.62
CA GLN A 103 1.90 12.89 0.06
C GLN A 103 2.96 13.83 0.67
N ASP A 104 3.20 13.74 1.98
CA ASP A 104 4.25 14.50 2.67
C ASP A 104 5.66 14.12 2.18
N ILE A 105 5.91 12.82 1.94
CA ILE A 105 7.21 12.35 1.42
C ILE A 105 7.43 12.80 -0.03
N SER A 106 6.38 12.74 -0.84
CA SER A 106 6.46 13.00 -2.29
C SER A 106 6.23 14.46 -2.67
N TRP A 107 5.78 15.29 -1.73
CA TRP A 107 5.36 16.68 -1.96
C TRP A 107 4.31 16.83 -3.05
N ARG A 108 3.44 15.83 -3.19
CA ARG A 108 2.37 15.77 -4.20
C ARG A 108 1.09 15.23 -3.58
N SER A 109 -0.04 15.83 -3.91
CA SER A 109 -1.37 15.35 -3.49
C SER A 109 -1.94 14.31 -4.45
N ASP A 110 -1.50 14.30 -5.70
CA ASP A 110 -2.05 13.45 -6.75
C ASP A 110 -1.32 12.10 -6.84
N ILE A 111 -2.05 11.02 -6.60
CA ILE A 111 -1.49 9.67 -6.46
C ILE A 111 -2.03 8.72 -7.53
N ILE A 112 -1.31 7.63 -7.79
CA ILE A 112 -1.83 6.45 -8.50
C ILE A 112 -2.02 5.36 -7.44
N VAL A 113 -3.08 4.57 -7.57
CA VAL A 113 -3.31 3.38 -6.74
C VAL A 113 -3.32 2.15 -7.64
N THR A 114 -2.63 1.09 -7.24
CA THR A 114 -2.53 -0.16 -8.01
C THR A 114 -2.37 -1.37 -7.10
N GLY A 115 -2.66 -2.55 -7.63
CA GLY A 115 -2.40 -3.84 -6.98
C GLY A 115 -2.81 -5.01 -7.86
N CYS A 116 -2.33 -6.20 -7.52
CA CYS A 116 -2.59 -7.44 -8.27
C CYS A 116 -3.51 -8.37 -7.47
N SER A 117 -4.45 -9.05 -8.13
CA SER A 117 -5.39 -9.97 -7.47
C SER A 117 -6.17 -9.27 -6.33
N MET A 118 -6.11 -9.75 -5.08
CA MET A 118 -6.71 -9.09 -3.92
C MET A 118 -6.20 -7.64 -3.74
N GLY A 119 -4.94 -7.36 -4.09
CA GLY A 119 -4.42 -6.00 -4.14
C GLY A 119 -5.16 -5.10 -5.13
N GLY A 120 -5.65 -5.66 -6.23
CA GLY A 120 -6.49 -4.93 -7.19
C GLY A 120 -7.87 -4.61 -6.60
N ALA A 121 -8.43 -5.52 -5.81
CA ALA A 121 -9.65 -5.26 -5.05
C ALA A 121 -9.43 -4.14 -4.01
N HIS A 122 -8.33 -4.19 -3.26
CA HIS A 122 -7.94 -3.13 -2.31
C HIS A 122 -7.77 -1.77 -2.98
N ALA A 123 -7.11 -1.72 -4.14
CA ALA A 123 -6.98 -0.49 -4.94
C ALA A 123 -8.34 0.06 -5.38
N GLY A 124 -9.24 -0.83 -5.85
CA GLY A 124 -10.60 -0.47 -6.22
C GLY A 124 -11.41 0.07 -5.04
N ILE A 125 -11.37 -0.61 -3.89
CA ILE A 125 -12.05 -0.17 -2.66
C ILE A 125 -11.58 1.22 -2.25
N LEU A 126 -10.26 1.46 -2.26
CA LEU A 126 -9.71 2.78 -1.93
C LEU A 126 -10.23 3.86 -2.88
N PHE A 127 -10.13 3.62 -4.19
CA PHE A 127 -10.59 4.57 -5.21
C PHE A 127 -12.09 4.88 -5.10
N PHE A 128 -12.94 3.86 -4.95
CA PHE A 128 -14.40 4.06 -4.90
C PHE A 128 -14.87 4.71 -3.59
N ARG A 129 -14.17 4.50 -2.47
CA ARG A 129 -14.54 5.11 -1.18
C ARG A 129 -13.90 6.49 -0.95
N ARG A 130 -12.84 6.82 -1.68
CA ARG A 130 -12.12 8.10 -1.65
C ARG A 130 -11.77 8.52 -3.08
N PRO A 131 -12.77 8.93 -3.88
CA PRO A 131 -12.51 9.46 -5.20
C PRO A 131 -11.73 10.77 -5.11
N ALA A 132 -11.05 11.12 -6.21
CA ALA A 132 -10.33 12.38 -6.38
C ALA A 132 -11.26 13.61 -6.33
#